data_AF-A0A8J6K6Y3-F1
#
_entry.id   AF-A0A8J6K6Y3-F1
#
_cell.length_a   1.000
_cell.length_b   1.000
_cell.length_c   1.000
_cell.angle_alpha   90.00
_cell.angle_beta   90.00
_cell.angle_gamma   90.00
#
_symmetry.space_group_name_H-M   'P 1'
#
loop_
_entity.id
_entity.type
_entity.pdbx_description
1 polymer ?
#
loop_
_entity_poly.entity_id
_entity_poly.type
_entity_poly.pdbx_seq_one_letter_code
_entity_poly.pdbx_strand_id
1 'polypeptide(L)'
;MYDACNHSSYTLMYLQVQSPSVGESSAAHDGNLQREILDLKDKEVSLNNEIEQLEAEGYCVEELDKHISLLHEYNELKDTGQMLLGRLAVLRGVTTKDLYAEFGLDLDD
;
A
#
# COMPACT_ATOMS: atom_id res chain seq x y z
N MET A 1 12.81 47.18 60.92
CA MET A 1 12.56 46.03 61.81
C MET A 1 11.32 45.32 61.32
N TYR A 2 11.52 44.25 60.56
CA TYR A 2 10.65 43.07 60.52
C TYR A 2 11.52 41.92 60.00
N ASP A 3 12.03 41.22 61.01
CA ASP A 3 12.39 39.80 61.14
C ASP A 3 13.08 39.00 60.03
N ALA A 4 14.19 38.41 60.51
CA ALA A 4 14.86 37.23 60.03
C ALA A 4 13.91 36.02 59.95
N CYS A 5 14.43 34.97 59.30
CA CYS A 5 13.85 33.63 59.23
C CYS A 5 12.73 33.50 58.18
N ASN A 6 13.12 33.08 56.97
CA ASN A 6 12.54 31.90 56.28
C ASN A 6 12.56 32.01 54.74
N HIS A 7 13.72 32.25 54.12
CA HIS A 7 13.95 31.83 52.72
C HIS A 7 15.26 31.06 52.51
N SER A 8 15.86 30.61 53.62
CA SER A 8 17.03 29.71 53.65
C SER A 8 16.71 28.27 53.17
N SER A 9 15.56 28.02 52.54
CA SER A 9 15.11 26.67 52.18
C SER A 9 14.92 26.43 50.67
N TYR A 10 14.75 27.47 49.84
CA TYR A 10 14.40 27.25 48.42
C TYR A 10 15.49 27.61 47.41
N THR A 11 16.48 28.44 47.77
CA THR A 11 17.47 28.89 46.77
C THR A 11 18.77 28.08 46.79
N LEU A 12 19.03 27.31 47.86
CA LEU A 12 20.20 26.41 47.96
C LEU A 12 20.02 25.09 47.19
N MET A 13 18.93 24.92 46.44
CA MET A 13 18.72 23.77 45.53
C MET A 13 19.04 24.10 44.05
N TYR A 14 19.88 25.10 43.80
CA TYR A 14 20.57 25.25 42.51
C TYR A 14 22.07 24.99 42.69
N LEU A 15 22.37 23.92 43.43
CA LEU A 15 23.66 23.25 43.39
C LEU A 15 23.96 22.83 41.95
N GLN A 16 25.05 23.38 41.41
CA GLN A 16 26.24 22.58 41.16
C GLN A 16 25.97 21.15 40.66
N VAL A 17 25.64 21.00 39.37
CA VAL A 17 25.96 19.76 38.65
C VAL A 17 26.79 20.16 37.45
N GLN A 18 28.07 19.85 37.58
CA GLN A 18 29.13 19.95 36.59
C GLN A 18 28.68 19.40 35.24
N SER A 19 29.11 20.06 34.16
CA SER A 19 29.10 19.47 32.82
C SER A 19 29.91 18.16 32.82
N PRO A 20 29.39 17.12 32.15
CA PRO A 20 30.22 16.21 31.38
C PRO A 20 29.74 16.14 29.92
N SER A 21 30.67 16.42 29.00
CA SER A 21 30.74 15.95 27.61
C SER A 21 29.44 15.94 26.76
N VAL A 22 29.18 17.07 26.11
CA VAL A 22 28.70 17.08 24.72
C VAL A 22 29.90 16.64 23.85
N GLY A 23 29.82 15.53 23.12
CA GLY A 23 30.91 15.22 22.18
C GLY A 23 30.87 13.88 21.45
N GLU A 24 30.62 12.76 22.14
CA GLU A 24 30.91 11.43 21.54
C GLU A 24 29.68 10.69 21.02
N SER A 25 28.49 10.90 21.61
CA SER A 25 27.25 10.20 21.20
C SER A 25 26.59 10.81 19.95
N SER A 26 26.65 12.13 19.78
CA SER A 26 25.97 12.82 18.67
C SER A 26 26.64 12.58 17.32
N ALA A 27 27.98 12.49 17.26
CA ALA A 27 28.70 12.24 16.02
C ALA A 27 28.56 10.79 15.55
N ALA A 28 28.52 9.83 16.49
CA ALA A 28 28.27 8.42 16.17
C ALA A 28 26.83 8.19 15.69
N HIS A 29 25.86 8.88 16.30
CA HIS A 29 24.47 8.85 15.86
C HIS A 29 24.31 9.49 14.47
N ASP A 30 24.91 10.67 14.24
CA ASP A 30 24.86 11.36 12.94
C ASP A 30 25.52 10.54 11.82
N GLY A 31 26.65 9.89 12.10
CA GLY A 31 27.30 8.97 11.15
C GLY A 31 26.48 7.71 10.87
N ASN A 32 25.69 7.22 11.83
CA ASN A 32 24.77 6.11 11.62
C ASN A 32 23.59 6.53 10.73
N LEU A 33 23.01 7.71 10.98
CA LEU A 33 21.96 8.29 10.14
C LEU A 33 22.45 8.54 8.70
N GLN A 34 23.66 9.06 8.54
CA GLN A 34 24.26 9.29 7.21
C GLN A 34 24.44 7.98 6.44
N ARG A 35 24.82 6.90 7.13
CA ARG A 35 24.95 5.57 6.52
C ARG A 35 23.59 4.99 6.14
N GLU A 36 22.58 5.14 7.00
CA GLU A 36 21.20 4.74 6.69
C GLU A 36 20.61 5.51 5.51
N ILE A 37 20.89 6.81 5.41
CA ILE A 37 20.50 7.64 4.25
C ILE A 37 21.16 7.14 2.96
N LEU A 38 22.44 6.74 3.02
CA LEU A 38 23.13 6.18 1.86
C LEU A 38 22.52 4.83 1.45
N ASP A 39 22.29 3.94 2.41
CA ASP A 39 21.68 2.62 2.15
C ASP A 39 20.26 2.76 1.57
N LEU A 40 19.48 3.74 2.05
CA LEU A 40 18.14 4.03 1.52
C LEU A 40 18.19 4.59 0.11
N LYS A 41 19.16 5.45 -0.21
CA LYS A 41 19.37 5.96 -1.56
C LYS A 41 19.80 4.87 -2.54
N ASP A 42 20.68 3.96 -2.13
CA ASP A 42 21.08 2.84 -2.97
C ASP A 42 19.90 1.90 -3.24
N LYS A 43 19.03 1.67 -2.25
CA LYS A 43 17.77 0.93 -2.43
C LYS A 43 16.81 1.66 -3.36
N GLU A 44 16.67 2.97 -3.23
CA GLU A 44 15.83 3.80 -4.12
C GLU A 44 16.28 3.66 -5.57
N VAL A 45 17.58 3.74 -5.84
CA VAL A 45 18.15 3.57 -7.19
C VAL A 45 17.89 2.16 -7.72
N SER A 46 18.11 1.13 -6.89
CA SER A 46 17.85 -0.25 -7.29
C SER A 46 16.38 -0.48 -7.66
N LEU A 47 15.45 0.05 -6.86
CA LEU A 47 14.01 -0.08 -7.11
C LEU A 47 13.57 0.70 -8.34
N ASN A 48 14.10 1.90 -8.56
CA ASN A 48 13.80 2.67 -9.77
C ASN A 48 14.26 1.95 -11.03
N ASN A 49 15.43 1.31 -11.02
CA ASN A 49 15.90 0.51 -12.15
C ASN A 49 14.99 -0.71 -12.42
N GLU A 50 14.47 -1.36 -11.37
CA GLU A 50 13.54 -2.48 -11.51
C GLU A 50 12.20 -2.02 -12.11
N ILE A 51 11.70 -0.85 -11.69
CA ILE A 51 10.50 -0.23 -12.26
C ILE A 51 10.72 0.09 -13.75
N GLU A 52 11.83 0.74 -14.10
CA GLU A 52 12.16 1.06 -15.50
C GLU A 52 12.26 -0.20 -16.37
N GLN A 53 12.80 -1.30 -15.84
CA GLN A 53 12.86 -2.56 -16.55
C GLN A 53 11.46 -3.16 -16.78
N LEU A 54 10.60 -3.16 -15.76
CA LEU A 54 9.22 -3.66 -15.87
C LEU A 54 8.40 -2.82 -16.86
N GLU A 55 8.55 -1.50 -16.84
CA GLU A 55 7.92 -0.60 -17.80
C GLU A 55 8.43 -0.84 -19.24
N ALA A 56 9.73 -1.06 -19.42
CA ALA A 56 10.32 -1.38 -20.73
C ALA A 56 9.87 -2.73 -21.28
N GLU A 57 9.58 -3.71 -20.41
CA GLU A 57 8.97 -4.99 -20.76
C GLU A 57 7.46 -4.86 -21.08
N GLY A 58 6.88 -3.67 -20.89
CA GLY A 58 5.49 -3.36 -21.22
C GLY A 58 4.49 -3.62 -20.09
N TYR A 59 4.97 -3.90 -18.87
CA TYR A 59 4.11 -4.08 -17.71
C TYR A 59 3.71 -2.71 -17.14
N CYS A 60 2.60 -2.18 -17.64
CA CYS A 60 2.03 -0.92 -17.18
C CYS A 60 0.82 -1.22 -16.27
N VAL A 61 0.77 -0.62 -15.08
CA VAL A 61 -0.30 -0.85 -14.09
C VAL A 61 -1.69 -0.53 -14.69
N GLU A 62 -1.74 0.48 -15.55
CA GLU A 62 -2.93 0.91 -16.27
C GLU A 62 -3.44 -0.13 -17.26
N GLU A 63 -2.58 -1.00 -17.80
CA GLU A 63 -2.99 -2.09 -18.68
C GLU A 63 -3.57 -3.26 -17.87
N LEU A 64 -2.99 -3.54 -16.70
CA LEU A 64 -3.50 -4.53 -15.77
C LEU A 64 -4.89 -4.14 -15.24
N ASP A 65 -5.07 -2.89 -14.82
CA ASP A 65 -6.37 -2.37 -14.36
C ASP A 65 -7.42 -2.38 -15.49
N LYS A 66 -7.03 -2.09 -16.73
CA LYS A 66 -7.92 -2.24 -17.90
C LYS A 66 -8.32 -3.68 -18.13
N HIS A 67 -7.38 -4.63 -18.04
CA HIS A 67 -7.69 -6.05 -18.21
C HIS A 67 -8.59 -6.58 -17.08
N ILE A 68 -8.36 -6.17 -15.84
CA ILE A 68 -9.23 -6.50 -14.70
C ILE A 68 -10.64 -5.93 -14.93
N SER A 69 -10.74 -4.68 -15.36
CA SER A 69 -12.02 -4.01 -15.64
C SER A 69 -12.79 -4.72 -16.76
N LEU A 70 -12.12 -5.05 -17.86
CA LEU A 70 -12.72 -5.78 -18.99
C LEU A 70 -13.19 -7.18 -18.58
N LEU A 71 -12.45 -7.87 -17.71
CA LEU A 71 -12.85 -9.18 -17.21
C LEU A 71 -14.11 -9.09 -16.34
N HIS A 72 -14.21 -8.06 -15.49
CA HIS A 72 -15.41 -7.81 -14.70
C HIS A 72 -16.61 -7.48 -15.59
N GLU A 73 -16.44 -6.60 -16.58
CA GLU A 73 -17.50 -6.24 -17.53
C GLU A 73 -17.98 -7.44 -18.35
N TYR A 74 -17.05 -8.27 -18.83
CA TYR A 74 -17.37 -9.52 -19.51
C TYR A 74 -18.17 -10.47 -18.62
N ASN A 75 -17.72 -10.69 -17.39
CA ASN A 75 -18.40 -11.58 -16.45
C ASN A 75 -19.81 -11.08 -16.08
N GLU A 76 -19.97 -9.78 -15.83
CA GLU A 76 -21.29 -9.19 -15.55
C GLU A 76 -22.26 -9.38 -16.72
N LEU A 77 -21.78 -9.18 -17.94
CA LEU A 77 -22.57 -9.40 -19.16
C LEU A 77 -22.93 -10.88 -19.33
N LYS A 78 -21.97 -11.77 -19.13
CA LYS A 78 -22.16 -13.23 -19.20
C LYS A 78 -23.21 -13.67 -18.18
N ASP A 79 -23.09 -13.27 -16.92
CA ASP A 79 -24.02 -13.62 -15.84
C ASP A 79 -25.43 -13.09 -16.12
N THR A 80 -25.54 -11.86 -16.63
CA THR A 80 -26.82 -11.28 -17.04
C THR A 80 -27.45 -12.08 -18.18
N GLY A 81 -26.67 -12.45 -19.19
CA GLY A 81 -27.11 -13.28 -20.32
C GLY A 81 -27.58 -14.66 -19.86
N GLN A 82 -26.82 -15.32 -18.99
CA GLN A 82 -27.18 -16.61 -18.42
C GLN A 82 -28.45 -16.55 -17.57
N MET A 83 -28.63 -15.48 -16.77
CA MET A 83 -29.85 -15.25 -16.01
C MET A 83 -31.08 -15.13 -16.94
N LEU A 84 -30.95 -14.38 -18.04
CA LEU A 84 -32.02 -14.22 -19.03
C LEU A 84 -32.32 -15.53 -19.74
N LEU A 85 -31.29 -16.28 -20.15
CA LEU A 85 -31.44 -17.61 -20.76
C LEU A 85 -32.11 -18.60 -19.81
N GLY A 86 -31.75 -18.57 -18.51
CA GLY A 86 -32.40 -19.40 -17.50
C GLY A 86 -33.88 -19.10 -17.36
N ARG A 87 -34.27 -17.82 -17.35
CA ARG A 87 -35.69 -17.42 -17.35
C ARG A 87 -36.41 -17.81 -18.63
N LEU A 88 -35.75 -17.66 -19.78
CA LEU A 88 -36.30 -18.04 -21.08
C LEU A 88 -36.53 -19.55 -21.17
N ALA A 89 -35.59 -20.35 -20.67
CA ALA A 89 -35.69 -21.81 -20.60
C ALA A 89 -36.93 -22.24 -19.81
N VAL A 90 -37.14 -21.64 -18.63
CA VAL A 90 -38.33 -21.89 -17.78
C VAL A 90 -39.62 -21.53 -18.51
N LEU A 91 -39.66 -20.38 -19.19
CA LEU A 91 -40.85 -19.95 -19.93
C LEU A 91 -41.18 -20.85 -21.13
N ARG A 92 -40.16 -21.35 -21.83
CA ARG A 92 -40.32 -22.26 -22.97
C ARG A 92 -40.48 -23.73 -22.56
N GLY A 93 -40.24 -24.06 -21.29
CA GLY A 93 -40.24 -25.44 -20.81
C GLY A 93 -39.11 -26.31 -21.39
N VAL A 94 -38.04 -25.67 -21.88
CA VAL A 94 -36.85 -26.33 -22.43
C VAL A 94 -35.70 -26.23 -21.44
N THR A 95 -34.64 -27.01 -21.62
CA THR A 95 -33.47 -26.88 -20.76
C THR A 95 -32.58 -25.73 -21.23
N THR A 96 -31.80 -25.17 -20.32
CA THR A 96 -30.83 -24.12 -20.67
C THR A 96 -29.82 -24.63 -21.70
N LYS A 97 -29.46 -25.93 -21.67
CA LYS A 97 -28.55 -26.55 -22.66
C LYS A 97 -29.12 -26.52 -24.09
N ASP A 98 -30.42 -26.71 -24.24
CA ASP A 98 -31.09 -26.66 -25.54
C ASP A 98 -31.02 -25.25 -26.14
N LEU A 99 -31.15 -24.22 -25.29
CA LEU A 99 -30.99 -22.83 -25.72
C LEU A 99 -29.55 -22.49 -26.08
N TYR A 100 -28.56 -23.03 -25.37
CA TYR A 100 -27.14 -22.82 -25.72
C TYR A 100 -26.85 -23.35 -27.13
N ALA A 101 -27.36 -24.54 -27.46
CA ALA A 101 -27.24 -25.09 -28.81
C ALA A 101 -28.01 -24.27 -29.87
N GLU A 102 -29.19 -23.74 -29.54
CA GLU A 102 -30.01 -22.88 -30.42
C GLU A 102 -29.30 -21.55 -30.74
N PHE A 103 -28.63 -20.95 -29.75
CA PHE A 103 -27.93 -19.66 -29.88
C PHE A 103 -26.45 -19.80 -30.25
N GLY A 104 -25.94 -21.02 -30.45
CA GLY A 104 -24.53 -21.27 -30.81
C GLY A 104 -23.54 -20.91 -29.70
N LEU A 105 -23.93 -21.08 -28.44
CA LEU A 105 -23.13 -20.81 -27.25
C LEU A 105 -22.45 -22.10 -26.76
N ASP A 106 -21.17 -22.00 -26.40
CA ASP A 106 -20.44 -23.08 -25.73
C ASP A 106 -20.66 -23.04 -24.21
N LEU A 107 -20.75 -24.22 -23.59
CA LEU A 107 -20.92 -24.38 -22.14
C LEU A 107 -19.60 -24.33 -21.37
N ASP A 108 -18.47 -24.44 -22.07
CA ASP A 108 -17.13 -24.58 -21.49
C ASP A 108 -16.35 -23.25 -21.42
N ASP A 109 -16.96 -22.14 -21.87
CA ASP A 109 -16.44 -20.76 -21.71
C ASP A 109 -16.63 -20.22 -20.29
#